data_AF-A0A924CU29-F1
#
_entry.id   AF-A0A924CU29-F1
#
_cell.length_a   1.000
_cell.length_b   1.000
_cell.length_c   1.000
_cell.angle_alpha   90.00
_cell.angle_beta   90.00
_cell.angle_gamma   90.00
#
_symmetry.space_group_name_H-M   'P 1'
#
loop_
_entity.id
_entity.type
_entity.pdbx_description
1 polymer ?
#
loop_
_entity_poly.entity_id
_entity_poly.type
_entity_poly.pdbx_seq_one_letter_code
_entity_poly.pdbx_strand_id
1 'polypeptide(L)'
;MSRSSLLARAKPPTAFLLLGPAFVAAIAYVDPGNVAANLTGGAKYGYLLVWVIVLANIMAAIVQYQSAKLGIVTGQTLPALIGSRLGTGARRSFWIQAELIAVATDLAEIIGGAIALNLLFQLPLFVGGLIVGVVSMLLLATQNRFGQRPFEAI
;
A
#
# COMPACT_ATOMS: atom_id res chain seq x y z
N MET A 1 -9.09 34.11 -43.99
CA MET A 1 -8.21 32.95 -44.27
C MET A 1 -6.85 33.28 -43.67
N SER A 2 -6.15 32.50 -42.85
CA SER A 2 -6.27 31.12 -42.39
C SER A 2 -5.15 30.89 -41.34
N ARG A 3 -5.46 30.12 -40.27
CA ARG A 3 -4.56 29.24 -39.49
C ARG A 3 -3.40 29.85 -38.67
N SER A 4 -3.52 29.78 -37.35
CA SER A 4 -2.53 29.11 -36.48
C SER A 4 -3.11 28.91 -35.08
N SER A 5 -3.67 27.72 -34.92
CA SER A 5 -4.16 27.12 -33.68
C SER A 5 -3.08 27.13 -32.60
N LEU A 6 -3.33 27.91 -31.54
CA LEU A 6 -2.60 27.82 -30.28
C LEU A 6 -2.72 26.40 -29.74
N LEU A 7 -1.55 25.80 -29.51
CA LEU A 7 -1.33 24.46 -29.02
C LEU A 7 -2.14 24.21 -27.75
N ALA A 8 -3.26 23.50 -27.89
CA ALA A 8 -3.92 22.84 -26.79
C ALA A 8 -2.94 21.79 -26.24
N ARG A 9 -2.22 22.14 -25.18
CA ARG A 9 -1.40 21.22 -24.39
C ARG A 9 -2.32 20.09 -23.94
N ALA A 10 -2.26 18.94 -24.63
CA ALA A 10 -3.06 17.78 -24.29
C ALA A 10 -2.81 17.44 -22.82
N LYS A 11 -3.84 17.57 -21.98
CA LYS A 11 -3.80 17.03 -20.62
C LYS A 11 -3.56 15.53 -20.78
N PRO A 12 -2.57 14.95 -20.07
CA PRO A 12 -2.37 13.50 -20.13
C PRO A 12 -3.69 12.81 -19.75
N PRO A 13 -4.03 11.69 -20.41
CA PRO A 13 -5.29 11.02 -20.16
C PRO A 13 -5.39 10.66 -18.67
N THR A 14 -6.47 11.10 -18.04
CA THR A 14 -6.74 10.99 -16.60
C THR A 14 -6.57 9.56 -16.06
N ALA A 15 -6.67 8.55 -16.92
CA ALA A 15 -6.40 7.14 -16.61
C ALA A 15 -4.98 6.88 -16.09
N PHE A 16 -3.94 7.49 -16.69
CA PHE A 16 -2.55 7.25 -16.25
C PHE A 16 -2.23 7.88 -14.89
N LEU A 17 -2.87 9.01 -14.56
CA LEU A 17 -2.75 9.64 -13.23
C LEU A 17 -3.46 8.85 -12.12
N LEU A 18 -4.42 7.99 -12.46
CA LEU A 18 -5.12 7.12 -11.50
C LEU A 18 -4.42 5.77 -11.29
N LEU A 19 -3.43 5.43 -12.12
CA LEU A 19 -2.63 4.21 -11.94
C LEU A 19 -1.71 4.30 -10.71
N GLY A 20 -1.21 5.48 -10.38
CA GLY A 20 -0.33 5.69 -9.22
C GLY A 20 -0.93 5.22 -7.90
N PRO A 21 -2.11 5.73 -7.50
CA PRO A 21 -2.79 5.28 -6.28
C PRO A 21 -3.18 3.80 -6.32
N ALA A 22 -3.54 3.27 -7.49
CA ALA A 22 -3.87 1.85 -7.66
C ALA A 22 -2.65 0.94 -7.50
N PHE A 23 -1.48 1.37 -8.00
CA PHE A 23 -0.22 0.65 -7.86
C PHE A 23 0.26 0.61 -6.41
N VAL A 24 0.19 1.75 -5.70
CA VAL A 24 0.52 1.81 -4.26
C VAL A 24 -0.38 0.89 -3.45
N ALA A 25 -1.68 0.85 -3.75
CA ALA A 25 -2.60 -0.09 -3.11
C ALA A 25 -2.28 -1.56 -3.43
N ALA A 26 -1.85 -1.86 -4.66
CA ALA A 26 -1.52 -3.23 -5.08
C ALA A 26 -0.23 -3.76 -4.41
N ILE A 27 0.79 -2.92 -4.23
CA ILE A 27 2.05 -3.31 -3.57
C ILE A 27 1.80 -3.84 -2.14
N ALA A 28 0.84 -3.25 -1.42
CA ALA A 28 0.49 -3.69 -0.07
C ALA A 28 -0.01 -5.16 0.00
N TYR A 29 -0.39 -5.78 -1.13
CA TYR A 29 -0.80 -7.19 -1.19
C TYR A 29 0.33 -8.15 -1.54
N VAL A 30 1.49 -7.63 -1.93
CA VAL A 30 2.71 -8.39 -2.23
C VAL A 30 3.75 -8.16 -1.13
N ASP A 31 3.30 -7.78 0.06
CA ASP A 31 4.15 -7.59 1.21
C ASP A 31 4.75 -8.93 1.70
N PRO A 32 5.88 -8.90 2.42
CA PRO A 32 6.53 -10.12 2.88
C PRO A 32 5.64 -11.00 3.79
N GLY A 33 4.67 -10.42 4.49
CA GLY A 33 3.72 -11.16 5.32
C GLY A 33 2.81 -12.06 4.48
N ASN A 34 2.20 -11.50 3.42
CA ASN A 34 1.40 -12.28 2.48
C ASN A 34 2.24 -13.34 1.75
N VAL A 35 3.48 -13.02 1.37
CA VAL A 35 4.40 -13.98 0.76
C VAL A 35 4.70 -15.15 1.72
N ALA A 36 5.01 -14.86 2.99
CA ALA A 36 5.30 -15.89 3.99
C ALA A 36 4.08 -16.80 4.26
N ALA A 37 2.88 -16.23 4.37
CA ALA A 37 1.66 -16.99 4.57
C ALA A 37 1.35 -17.90 3.38
N ASN A 38 1.46 -17.38 2.15
CA ASN A 38 1.20 -18.14 0.92
C ASN A 38 2.23 -19.24 0.69
N LEU A 39 3.52 -18.97 0.93
CA LEU A 39 4.58 -19.98 0.84
C LEU A 39 4.42 -21.08 1.88
N THR A 40 4.09 -20.73 3.12
CA THR A 40 3.84 -21.71 4.19
C THR A 40 2.60 -22.56 3.87
N GLY A 41 1.53 -21.93 3.36
CA GLY A 41 0.34 -22.62 2.89
C GLY A 41 0.63 -23.58 1.74
N GLY A 42 1.38 -23.14 0.73
CA GLY A 42 1.79 -23.96 -0.40
C GLY A 42 2.71 -25.12 0.00
N ALA A 43 3.64 -24.90 0.92
CA ALA A 43 4.54 -25.94 1.42
C ALA A 43 3.79 -27.04 2.19
N LYS A 44 2.72 -26.68 2.92
CA LYS A 44 1.92 -27.63 3.71
C LYS A 44 0.80 -28.30 2.93
N TYR A 45 0.13 -27.57 2.04
CA TYR A 45 -1.12 -27.98 1.40
C TYR A 45 -1.04 -28.05 -0.13
N GLY A 46 0.13 -27.80 -0.72
CA GLY A 46 0.29 -27.73 -2.17
C GLY A 46 -0.64 -26.69 -2.79
N TYR A 47 -1.32 -27.06 -3.88
CA TYR A 47 -2.24 -26.17 -4.61
C TYR A 47 -3.65 -26.07 -4.01
N LEU A 48 -3.93 -26.76 -2.88
CA LEU A 48 -5.27 -26.82 -2.31
C LEU A 48 -5.84 -25.44 -1.94
N LEU A 49 -4.98 -24.49 -1.55
CA LEU A 49 -5.40 -23.16 -1.08
C LEU A 49 -5.43 -22.10 -2.19
N VAL A 50 -5.11 -22.45 -3.44
CA VAL A 50 -5.07 -21.46 -4.55
C VAL A 50 -6.43 -20.79 -4.75
N TRP A 51 -7.54 -21.52 -4.65
CA TRP A 51 -8.88 -20.95 -4.78
C TRP A 51 -9.19 -19.93 -3.67
N VAL A 52 -8.65 -20.13 -2.46
CA VAL A 52 -8.79 -19.20 -1.33
C VAL A 52 -8.07 -17.90 -1.65
N ILE A 53 -6.86 -17.99 -2.23
CA ILE A 53 -6.09 -16.81 -2.65
C ILE A 53 -6.85 -16.01 -3.71
N VAL A 54 -7.45 -16.68 -4.69
CA VAL A 54 -8.27 -16.01 -5.73
C VAL A 54 -9.46 -15.30 -5.10
N LEU A 55 -10.20 -15.97 -4.20
CA LEU A 55 -11.35 -15.37 -3.52
C LEU A 55 -10.94 -14.19 -2.64
N ALA A 56 -9.82 -14.29 -1.91
CA ALA A 56 -9.29 -13.22 -1.10
C ALA A 56 -8.94 -11.98 -1.96
N ASN A 57 -8.35 -12.16 -3.14
CA ASN A 57 -8.04 -11.07 -4.07
C ASN A 57 -9.31 -10.40 -4.64
N ILE A 58 -10.35 -11.17 -4.94
CA ILE A 58 -11.64 -10.61 -5.38
C ILE A 58 -12.25 -9.74 -4.28
N MET A 59 -12.27 -10.23 -3.04
CA MET A 59 -12.78 -9.48 -1.90
C MET A 59 -11.96 -8.21 -1.64
N ALA A 60 -10.63 -8.31 -1.72
CA ALA A 60 -9.72 -7.17 -1.62
C ALA A 60 -10.02 -6.09 -2.67
N ALA A 61 -10.19 -6.49 -3.94
CA ALA A 61 -10.51 -5.57 -5.02
C ALA A 61 -11.84 -4.83 -4.78
N ILE A 62 -12.86 -5.53 -4.29
CA ILE A 62 -14.15 -4.92 -3.93
C ILE A 62 -13.96 -3.88 -2.82
N VAL A 63 -13.24 -4.22 -1.75
CA VAL A 63 -13.03 -3.30 -0.60
C VAL A 63 -12.22 -2.06 -1.02
N GLN A 64 -11.16 -2.24 -1.81
CA GLN A 64 -10.37 -1.12 -2.34
C GLN A 64 -11.21 -0.24 -3.27
N TYR A 65 -12.02 -0.85 -4.15
CA TYR A 65 -12.92 -0.11 -5.03
C TYR A 65 -13.91 0.76 -4.24
N GLN A 66 -14.52 0.22 -3.19
CA GLN A 66 -15.44 1.00 -2.34
C GLN A 66 -14.70 2.14 -1.60
N SER A 67 -13.49 1.87 -1.10
CA SER A 67 -12.67 2.88 -0.41
C SER A 67 -12.27 4.02 -1.36
N ALA A 68 -11.85 3.69 -2.58
CA ALA A 68 -11.52 4.67 -3.62
C ALA A 68 -12.76 5.46 -4.05
N LYS A 69 -13.88 4.78 -4.31
CA LYS A 69 -15.15 5.42 -4.69
C LYS A 69 -15.63 6.38 -3.61
N LEU A 70 -15.53 6.01 -2.33
CA LEU A 70 -15.86 6.88 -1.22
C LEU A 70 -15.02 8.16 -1.24
N GLY A 71 -13.70 8.02 -1.41
CA GLY A 71 -12.78 9.16 -1.49
C GLY A 71 -13.09 10.10 -2.65
N ILE A 72 -13.37 9.55 -3.84
CA ILE A 72 -13.71 10.33 -5.04
C ILE A 72 -15.05 11.05 -4.87
N VAL A 73 -16.09 10.37 -4.37
CA VAL A 73 -17.44 10.94 -4.28
C VAL A 73 -17.57 11.95 -3.14
N THR A 74 -16.94 11.69 -1.99
CA THR A 74 -17.10 12.55 -0.79
C THR A 74 -16.01 13.60 -0.64
N GLY A 75 -14.86 13.44 -1.32
CA GLY A 75 -13.68 14.27 -1.11
C GLY A 75 -13.01 14.08 0.26
N GLN A 76 -13.42 13.05 1.02
CA GLN A 76 -12.91 12.76 2.36
C GLN A 76 -12.35 11.34 2.42
N THR A 77 -11.34 11.14 3.27
CA THR A 77 -10.84 9.79 3.58
C THR A 77 -11.83 9.05 4.48
N LEU A 78 -11.81 7.72 4.45
CA LEU A 78 -12.66 6.89 5.31
C LEU A 78 -12.50 7.23 6.80
N PRO A 79 -11.28 7.44 7.35
CA PRO A 79 -11.11 7.86 8.74
C PRO A 79 -11.70 9.24 9.05
N ALA A 80 -11.65 10.20 8.11
CA ALA A 80 -12.23 11.53 8.30
C ALA A 80 -13.77 11.45 8.36
N LEU A 81 -14.38 10.64 7.48
CA LEU A 81 -15.82 10.43 7.47
C LEU A 81 -16.30 9.67 8.71
N ILE A 82 -15.58 8.64 9.14
CA ILE A 82 -15.88 7.92 10.39
C ILE A 82 -15.72 8.88 11.59
N GLY A 83 -14.64 9.66 11.63
CA GLY A 83 -14.34 10.59 12.71
C GLY A 83 -15.35 11.74 12.86
N SER A 84 -16.05 12.12 11.79
CA SER A 84 -17.15 13.11 11.84
C SER A 84 -18.49 12.51 12.30
N ARG A 85 -18.66 11.19 12.20
CA ARG A 85 -19.89 10.47 12.60
C ARG A 85 -19.81 9.83 13.97
N LEU A 86 -18.61 9.55 14.48
CA LEU A 86 -18.41 8.90 15.77
C LEU A 86 -18.22 9.91 16.91
N GLY A 87 -18.71 9.55 18.10
CA GLY A 87 -18.37 10.24 19.34
C GLY A 87 -16.88 10.12 19.69
N THR A 88 -16.37 11.05 20.51
CA THR A 88 -14.94 11.18 20.83
C THR A 88 -14.27 9.89 21.31
N GLY A 89 -14.98 9.06 22.10
CA GLY A 89 -14.49 7.78 22.58
C GLY A 89 -14.27 6.77 21.45
N ALA A 90 -15.33 6.47 20.68
CA ALA A 90 -15.27 5.52 19.57
C ALA A 90 -14.27 5.95 18.48
N ARG A 91 -14.16 7.27 18.22
CA ARG A 91 -13.14 7.82 17.32
C ARG A 91 -11.72 7.51 17.78
N ARG A 92 -11.43 7.66 19.07
CA ARG A 92 -10.11 7.33 19.65
C ARG A 92 -9.82 5.84 19.60
N SER A 93 -10.81 4.98 19.89
CA SER A 93 -10.64 3.53 19.78
C SER A 93 -10.33 3.10 18.35
N PHE A 94 -11.02 3.67 17.36
CA PHE A 94 -10.74 3.40 15.95
C PHE A 94 -9.33 3.85 15.55
N TRP A 95 -8.89 5.02 16.03
CA TRP A 95 -7.53 5.49 15.80
C TRP A 95 -6.47 4.56 16.41
N ILE A 96 -6.64 4.12 17.67
CA ILE A 96 -5.72 3.16 18.31
C ILE A 96 -5.68 1.85 17.53
N GLN A 97 -6.83 1.34 17.10
CA GLN A 97 -6.89 0.12 16.30
C GLN A 97 -6.13 0.26 14.98
N ALA A 98 -6.34 1.36 14.26
CA ALA A 98 -5.66 1.64 13.00
C ALA A 98 -4.14 1.74 13.20
N GLU A 99 -3.71 2.42 14.26
CA GLU A 99 -2.29 2.55 14.62
C GLU A 99 -1.66 1.18 14.91
N LEU A 100 -2.34 0.33 15.69
CA LEU A 100 -1.86 -1.03 15.99
C LEU A 100 -1.73 -1.89 14.74
N ILE A 101 -2.69 -1.78 13.80
CA ILE A 101 -2.64 -2.50 12.53
C ILE A 101 -1.45 -2.01 11.69
N ALA A 102 -1.25 -0.70 11.60
CA ALA A 102 -0.13 -0.12 10.84
C ALA A 102 1.23 -0.61 11.39
N VAL A 103 1.42 -0.56 12.72
CA VAL A 103 2.65 -1.06 13.38
C VAL A 103 2.86 -2.55 13.12
N ALA A 104 1.79 -3.36 13.11
CA ALA A 104 1.89 -4.79 12.82
C ALA A 104 2.32 -5.06 11.38
N THR A 105 1.79 -4.30 10.41
CA THR A 105 2.20 -4.40 9.00
C THR A 105 3.67 -4.00 8.82
N ASP A 106 4.09 -2.86 9.38
CA ASP A 106 5.48 -2.39 9.31
C ASP A 106 6.46 -3.43 9.89
N LEU A 107 6.08 -4.08 11.00
CA LEU A 107 6.90 -5.12 11.62
C LEU A 107 7.08 -6.33 10.70
N ALA A 108 6.01 -6.77 10.03
CA ALA A 108 6.07 -7.87 9.08
C ALA A 108 6.97 -7.54 7.88
N GLU A 109 6.91 -6.30 7.38
CA GLU A 109 7.77 -5.82 6.28
C GLU A 109 9.25 -5.79 6.68
N ILE A 110 9.57 -5.25 7.86
CA ILE A 110 10.95 -5.18 8.36
C ILE A 110 11.53 -6.59 8.53
N ILE A 111 10.77 -7.51 9.16
CA ILE A 111 11.22 -8.89 9.37
C ILE A 111 11.42 -9.60 8.02
N GLY A 112 10.45 -9.47 7.12
CA GLY A 112 10.54 -10.10 5.80
C GLY A 112 11.70 -9.57 4.96
N GLY A 113 11.92 -8.26 4.97
CA GLY A 113 13.07 -7.64 4.31
C GLY A 113 14.40 -8.08 4.93
N ALA A 114 14.48 -8.18 6.26
CA ALA A 114 15.67 -8.68 6.95
C ALA A 114 15.99 -10.14 6.56
N ILE A 115 14.96 -11.00 6.47
CA ILE A 115 15.11 -12.39 6.01
C ILE A 115 15.56 -12.42 4.54
N ALA A 116 14.98 -11.59 3.67
CA ALA A 116 15.39 -11.52 2.27
C ALA A 116 16.87 -11.14 2.11
N LEU A 117 17.34 -10.12 2.85
CA LEU A 117 18.75 -9.72 2.87
C LEU A 117 19.67 -10.79 3.45
N ASN A 118 19.21 -11.52 4.48
CA ASN A 118 19.94 -12.65 5.03
C ASN A 118 20.09 -13.76 3.98
N LEU A 119 19.04 -14.09 3.23
CA LEU A 119 19.12 -15.13 2.20
C LEU A 119 20.02 -14.71 1.02
N LEU A 120 19.93 -13.46 0.59
CA LEU A 120 20.64 -12.96 -0.60
C LEU A 120 22.12 -12.67 -0.35
N PHE A 121 22.44 -12.07 0.80
CA PHE A 121 23.78 -11.56 1.10
C PHE A 121 24.40 -12.19 2.36
N GLN A 122 23.71 -13.13 3.01
CA GLN A 122 24.17 -13.78 4.25
C GLN A 122 24.43 -12.79 5.40
N LEU A 123 23.72 -11.65 5.38
CA LEU A 123 23.82 -10.64 6.43
C LEU A 123 23.11 -11.10 7.72
N PRO A 124 23.62 -10.78 8.92
CA PRO A 124 22.90 -11.03 10.16
C PRO A 124 21.53 -10.34 10.18
N LEU A 125 20.50 -11.00 10.70
CA LEU A 125 19.12 -10.49 10.70
C LEU A 125 19.00 -9.10 11.33
N PHE A 126 19.76 -8.82 12.39
CA PHE A 126 19.79 -7.50 13.03
C PHE A 126 20.26 -6.40 12.08
N VAL A 127 21.32 -6.67 11.31
CA VAL A 127 21.87 -5.73 10.32
C VAL A 127 20.90 -5.57 9.15
N GLY A 128 20.31 -6.67 8.67
CA GLY A 128 19.28 -6.62 7.63
C GLY A 128 18.07 -5.78 8.03
N GLY A 129 17.55 -5.99 9.25
CA GLY A 129 16.43 -5.21 9.78
C GLY A 129 16.78 -3.73 9.95
N LEU A 130 18.00 -3.41 10.40
CA LEU A 130 18.47 -2.02 10.49
C LEU A 130 18.53 -1.36 9.11
N ILE A 131 19.06 -2.06 8.10
CA ILE A 131 19.12 -1.55 6.72
C ILE A 131 17.71 -1.26 6.20
N VAL A 132 16.79 -2.22 6.31
CA VAL A 132 15.39 -2.05 5.86
C VAL A 132 14.74 -0.87 6.58
N GLY A 133 14.87 -0.78 7.90
CA GLY A 133 14.31 0.34 8.67
C GLY A 133 14.87 1.71 8.25
N VAL A 134 16.19 1.81 8.02
CA VAL A 134 16.82 3.06 7.55
C VAL A 134 16.33 3.41 6.14
N VAL A 135 16.26 2.43 5.23
CA VAL A 135 15.77 2.66 3.86
C VAL A 135 14.31 3.09 3.86
N SER A 136 13.44 2.45 4.64
CA SER A 136 12.02 2.84 4.77
C SER A 136 11.88 4.26 5.32
N MET A 137 12.67 4.63 6.34
CA MET A 137 12.68 6.00 6.87
C MET A 137 13.18 7.02 5.84
N LEU A 138 14.18 6.68 5.04
CA LEU A 138 14.68 7.53 3.96
C LEU A 138 13.62 7.73 2.87
N LEU A 139 12.89 6.68 2.50
CA LEU A 139 11.77 6.76 1.55
C LEU A 139 10.63 7.64 2.05
N LEU A 140 10.25 7.52 3.32
CA LEU A 140 9.25 8.39 3.94
C LEU A 140 9.74 9.85 4.00
N ALA A 141 11.02 10.05 4.32
CA ALA A 141 11.61 11.40 4.37
C ALA A 141 11.67 12.08 3.00
N THR A 142 11.93 11.34 1.91
CA THR A 142 11.86 11.88 0.55
C THR A 142 10.43 12.13 0.10
N GLN A 143 9.46 11.28 0.48
CA GLN A 143 8.04 11.50 0.21
C GLN A 143 7.54 12.82 0.83
N ASN A 144 7.97 13.12 2.06
CA ASN A 144 7.58 14.34 2.76
C ASN A 144 8.21 15.61 2.16
N ARG A 145 9.33 15.51 1.44
CA ARG A 145 10.03 16.65 0.80
C ARG A 145 9.62 16.95 -0.64
N PHE A 146 9.21 15.95 -1.43
CA PHE A 146 8.96 16.10 -2.87
C PHE A 146 7.49 15.93 -3.31
N GLY A 147 6.57 15.63 -2.38
CA GLY A 147 5.15 15.40 -2.68
C GLY A 147 4.87 14.02 -3.28
N GLN A 148 3.59 13.69 -3.54
CA GLN A 148 3.13 12.34 -3.94
C GLN A 148 3.58 11.85 -5.33
N ARG A 149 4.05 12.75 -6.21
CA ARG A 149 4.31 12.47 -7.63
C ARG A 149 5.51 11.57 -7.98
N PRO A 150 6.61 11.48 -7.20
CA PRO A 150 7.73 10.60 -7.55
C PRO A 150 7.45 9.12 -7.26
N PHE A 151 6.54 8.80 -6.34
CA PHE A 151 6.25 7.42 -5.93
C PHE A 151 5.25 6.71 -6.86
N GLU A 152 4.55 7.44 -7.71
CA GLU A 152 3.65 6.89 -8.74
C GLU A 152 4.39 6.51 -10.04
N ALA A 153 5.66 6.87 -10.16
CA ALA A 153 6.45 6.75 -11.40
C ALA A 153 7.60 5.72 -11.33
N ILE A 154 7.79 5.06 -10.18
CA ILE A 154 8.77 3.98 -9.94
C ILE A 154 7.99 2.69 -9.75
#